data_AF-A0A353C136-F1
#
_entry.id   AF-A0A353C136-F1
#
_cell.length_a   1.000
_cell.length_b   1.000
_cell.length_c   1.000
_cell.angle_alpha   90.00
_cell.angle_beta   90.00
_cell.angle_gamma   90.00
#
_symmetry.space_group_name_H-M   'P 1'
#
loop_
_entity.id
_entity.type
_entity.pdbx_description
1 polymer ?
#
loop_
_entity_poly.entity_id
_entity_poly.type
_entity_poly.pdbx_seq_one_letter_code
_entity_poly.pdbx_strand_id
1 'polypeptide(L)' 'MPFGTPEDVKSTCKRLIETTGAGGGLFLAPTHMIVPEVPWENIQTFIEAVKEYGKY' A
#
# COMPACT_ATOMS: atom_id res chain seq x y z
N MET A 1 2.60 -7.91 -3.62
CA MET A 1 3.31 -7.97 -2.32
C MET A 1 4.33 -9.11 -2.24
N PRO A 2 4.08 -10.36 -2.65
CA PRO A 2 5.13 -11.40 -2.53
C PRO A 2 6.27 -11.25 -3.55
N PHE A 3 6.00 -10.71 -4.74
CA PHE A 3 6.99 -10.63 -5.84
C PHE A 3 7.51 -9.22 -6.13
N GLY A 4 6.94 -8.19 -5.50
CA GLY A 4 7.34 -6.80 -5.71
C GLY A 4 8.41 -6.38 -4.72
N THR A 5 9.18 -5.36 -5.05
CA THR A 5 10.08 -4.69 -4.12
C THR A 5 9.32 -3.75 -3.18
N PRO A 6 9.93 -3.30 -2.07
CA PRO A 6 9.36 -2.25 -1.23
C PRO A 6 8.98 -1.00 -2.03
N GLU A 7 9.82 -0.60 -2.99
CA GLU A 7 9.56 0.55 -3.88
C GLU A 7 8.32 0.33 -4.77
N ASP A 8 8.12 -0.88 -5.28
CA ASP A 8 6.91 -1.23 -6.04
C ASP A 8 5.65 -1.12 -5.16
N VAL A 9 5.74 -1.51 -3.89
CA VAL A 9 4.64 -1.37 -2.93
C VAL A 9 4.34 0.10 -2.67
N LYS A 10 5.37 0.90 -2.38
CA LYS A 10 5.23 2.34 -2.09
C LYS A 10 4.63 3.09 -3.27
N SER A 11 5.18 2.90 -4.46
CA SER A 11 4.72 3.55 -5.70
C SER A 11 3.28 3.15 -6.03
N THR A 12 2.90 1.88 -5.83
CA THR A 12 1.52 1.42 -6.03
C THR A 12 0.55 2.05 -5.03
N CYS A 13 0.90 2.09 -3.75
CA CYS A 13 0.07 2.73 -2.72
C CYS A 13 -0.15 4.21 -3.03
N LYS A 14 0.94 4.93 -3.33
CA LYS A 14 0.88 6.34 -3.72
C LYS A 14 -0.05 6.56 -4.90
N ARG A 15 0.16 5.79 -5.98
CA ARG A 15 -0.66 5.88 -7.19
C ARG A 15 -2.14 5.66 -6.90
N LEU A 16 -2.50 4.66 -6.09
CA LEU A 16 -3.90 4.39 -5.74
C LEU A 16 -4.50 5.53 -4.92
N ILE A 17 -3.78 6.02 -3.92
CA ILE A 17 -4.28 7.10 -3.07
C ILE A 17 -4.47 8.40 -3.89
N GLU A 18 -3.53 8.73 -4.76
CA GLU A 18 -3.63 9.93 -5.61
C GLU A 18 -4.76 9.84 -6.64
N THR A 19 -5.04 8.65 -7.19
CA THR A 19 -6.06 8.51 -8.24
C THR A 19 -7.47 8.24 -7.71
N THR A 20 -7.61 7.58 -6.56
CA THR A 20 -8.92 7.17 -6.03
C THR A 20 -9.26 7.75 -4.65
N GLY A 21 -8.29 8.34 -3.95
CA GLY A 21 -8.47 8.92 -2.62
C GLY A 21 -8.95 10.37 -2.60
N ALA A 22 -9.14 11.00 -3.77
CA ALA A 22 -9.62 12.38 -3.85
C ALA A 22 -11.02 12.52 -3.23
N GLY A 23 -11.16 13.44 -2.27
CA GLY A 23 -12.41 13.61 -1.51
C GLY A 23 -12.59 12.62 -0.35
N GLY A 24 -11.57 11.81 -0.05
CA GLY A 24 -11.60 10.83 1.05
C GLY A 24 -12.40 9.56 0.71
N GLY A 25 -12.69 8.75 1.73
CA GLY A 25 -13.51 7.53 1.58
C GLY A 25 -12.78 6.31 1.02
N LEU A 26 -11.53 6.44 0.61
CA LEU A 26 -10.69 5.32 0.20
C LEU A 26 -10.22 4.51 1.43
N PHE A 27 -10.58 3.23 1.47
CA PHE A 27 -10.02 2.25 2.41
C PHE A 27 -9.02 1.35 1.68
N LEU A 28 -7.72 1.62 1.84
CA LEU A 28 -6.68 0.85 1.18
C LEU A 28 -6.34 -0.42 1.97
N ALA A 29 -6.46 -1.58 1.33
CA ALA A 29 -6.18 -2.88 1.91
C ALA A 29 -5.59 -3.85 0.87
N PRO A 30 -4.89 -4.92 1.29
CA PRO A 30 -4.54 -6.03 0.41
C PRO A 30 -5.78 -6.64 -0.26
N THR A 31 -5.63 -7.11 -1.50
CA THR A 31 -6.73 -7.74 -2.26
C THR A 31 -7.15 -9.10 -1.70
N HIS A 32 -6.25 -9.77 -0.97
CA HIS A 32 -6.44 -11.10 -0.37
C HIS A 32 -5.58 -11.22 0.90
N MET A 33 -5.59 -12.39 1.53
CA MET A 33 -4.82 -12.69 2.73
C MET A 33 -3.31 -12.49 2.52
N ILE A 34 -2.64 -11.93 3.54
CA ILE A 34 -1.18 -11.91 3.59
C ILE A 34 -0.72 -13.32 3.97
N VAL A 35 0.10 -13.90 3.10
CA VAL A 35 0.63 -15.25 3.20
C VAL A 35 2.11 -15.23 3.62
N PRO A 36 2.67 -16.32 4.18
CA PRO A 36 4.01 -16.32 4.76
C PRO A 36 5.15 -15.94 3.82
N GLU A 37 4.97 -16.10 2.50
CA GLU A 37 5.97 -15.70 1.52
C GLU A 37 6.08 -14.18 1.30
N VAL A 38 5.17 -13.37 1.86
CA VAL A 38 5.23 -11.92 1.74
C VAL A 38 6.38 -11.39 2.61
N PRO A 39 7.39 -10.71 2.02
CA PRO A 39 8.48 -10.12 2.80
C PRO A 39 7.96 -9.11 3.82
N TRP A 40 8.52 -9.15 5.03
CA TRP A 40 8.13 -8.24 6.11
C TRP A 40 8.30 -6.76 5.71
N GLU A 41 9.38 -6.44 4.99
CA GLU A 41 9.66 -5.09 4.49
C GLU A 41 8.53 -4.55 3.60
N ASN A 42 7.89 -5.42 2.80
CA ASN A 42 6.77 -5.02 1.95
C ASN A 42 5.52 -4.70 2.78
N ILE A 43 5.29 -5.41 3.89
CA ILE A 43 4.18 -5.14 4.80
C ILE A 43 4.42 -3.81 5.53
N GLN A 44 5.64 -3.58 6.03
CA GLN A 44 6.00 -2.32 6.67
C GLN A 44 5.85 -1.15 5.70
N THR A 45 6.38 -1.29 4.49
CA THR A 45 6.32 -0.26 3.45
C THR A 45 4.87 0.07 3.06
N PHE A 46 4.00 -0.94 2.99
CA PHE A 46 2.56 -0.72 2.77
C PHE A 46 1.95 0.15 3.88
N ILE A 47 2.20 -0.19 5.15
CA ILE A 47 1.66 0.56 6.30
C ILE A 47 2.20 1.99 6.31
N GLU A 48 3.49 2.17 6.05
CA GLU A 48 4.14 3.47 5.99
C GLU A 48 3.60 4.33 4.84
N ALA A 49 3.46 3.76 3.64
CA ALA A 49 2.91 4.47 2.49
C ALA A 49 1.46 4.92 2.73
N VAL A 50 0.62 4.09 3.36
CA VAL A 50 -0.74 4.48 3.74
C VAL A 50 -0.74 5.64 4.74
N LYS A 51 0.14 5.60 5.75
CA LYS A 51 0.27 6.69 6.74
C LYS A 51 0.84 7.97 6.13
N GLU A 52 1.74 7.85 5.17
CA GLU A 52 2.40 8.98 4.49
C GLU A 52 1.42 9.68 3.54
N TYR A 53 0.78 8.93 2.64
CA TYR A 53 -0.02 9.48 1.54
C TYR A 53 -1.51 9.55 1.84
N GLY A 54 -2.05 8.73 2.73
CA GLY A 54 -3.48 8.65 3.06
C GLY A 54 -4.00 9.81 3.93
N LYS A 55 -3.37 10.98 3.86
CA LYS A 55 -3.78 12.20 4.55
C LYS A 55 -4.55 13.07 3.57
N TYR A 56 -5.79 13.39 3.90
CA TYR A 56 -6.72 14.19 3.11
C TYR A 56 -7.49 15.14 4.03
#